data_AF-A0A4Y2PR48-F1
#
_entry.id   AF-A0A4Y2PR48-F1
#
_cell.length_a   1.000
_cell.length_b   1.000
_cell.length_c   1.000
_cell.angle_alpha   90.00
_cell.angle_beta   90.00
_cell.angle_gamma   90.00
#
_symmetry.space_group_name_H-M   'P 1'
#
loop_
_entity.id
_entity.type
_entity.pdbx_description
1 polymer ?
#
loop_
_entity_poly.entity_id
_entity_poly.type
_entity_poly.pdbx_seq_one_letter_code
_entity_poly.pdbx_strand_id
1 'polypeptide(L)'
;MQKKLQEVFKRRQQELVSNLDNLFDIVHADALQLMNIEEDWMFLQSQREPSRPGHLGGVDKKLTDKEGRARLRVVKEQNRRIKYVSASKSLASYEPLQEDSSSNSSENIDSEDFPTLIESSEPGTSKSIMRKDFITPKLVAALDRCQLSMRDSVFILEATIDPLGCNIDEFLISKSSVQRIRTEKRKERAENIKIDFQNEVLDVVTLHWDGKLLPALSARKSKEERLHIVI
;
A
#
# COMPACT_ATOMS: atom_id res chain seq x y z
N MET A 1 -18.39 -23.86 -51.12
CA MET A 1 -17.14 -23.88 -50.32
C MET A 1 -17.28 -23.15 -48.96
N GLN A 2 -17.94 -21.98 -48.89
CA GLN A 2 -18.12 -21.20 -47.65
C GLN A 2 -18.81 -21.94 -46.48
N LYS A 3 -19.82 -22.79 -46.74
CA LYS A 3 -20.53 -23.53 -45.68
C LYS A 3 -19.62 -24.51 -44.89
N LYS A 4 -18.70 -25.20 -45.58
CA LYS A 4 -17.73 -26.11 -44.93
C LYS A 4 -16.74 -25.34 -44.04
N LEU A 5 -16.35 -24.14 -44.44
CA LEU A 5 -15.43 -23.31 -43.66
C LEU A 5 -16.09 -22.86 -42.34
N GLN A 6 -17.34 -22.41 -42.39
CA GLN A 6 -18.10 -22.04 -41.18
C GLN A 6 -18.30 -23.23 -40.22
N GLU A 7 -18.53 -24.42 -40.74
CA GLU A 7 -18.69 -25.64 -39.94
C GLU A 7 -17.40 -26.04 -39.22
N VAL A 8 -16.25 -25.91 -39.88
CA VAL A 8 -14.93 -26.11 -39.26
C VAL A 8 -14.66 -25.09 -38.15
N PHE A 9 -15.02 -23.82 -38.35
CA PHE A 9 -14.89 -22.79 -37.32
C PHE A 9 -15.76 -23.08 -36.09
N LYS A 10 -17.03 -23.45 -36.29
CA LYS A 10 -17.92 -23.83 -35.17
C LYS A 10 -17.41 -25.04 -34.40
N ARG A 11 -16.87 -26.05 -35.11
CA ARG A 11 -16.28 -27.23 -34.49
C ARG A 11 -15.07 -26.89 -33.64
N ARG A 12 -14.16 -26.04 -34.15
CA ARG A 12 -12.99 -25.56 -33.40
C ARG A 12 -13.38 -24.70 -32.19
N GLN A 13 -14.44 -23.91 -32.31
CA GLN A 13 -14.96 -23.11 -31.20
C GLN A 13 -15.53 -24.02 -30.10
N GLN A 14 -16.30 -25.05 -30.46
CA GLN A 14 -16.80 -26.03 -29.49
C GLN A 14 -15.66 -26.80 -28.83
N GLU A 15 -14.64 -27.19 -29.60
CA GLU A 15 -13.43 -27.85 -29.09
C GLU A 15 -12.66 -26.95 -28.12
N LEU A 16 -12.55 -25.65 -28.42
CA LEU A 16 -11.93 -24.68 -27.53
C LEU A 16 -12.73 -24.50 -26.24
N VAL A 17 -14.05 -24.32 -26.33
CA VAL A 17 -14.93 -24.18 -25.18
C VAL A 17 -14.88 -25.42 -24.28
N SER A 18 -14.89 -26.63 -24.86
CA SER A 18 -14.76 -27.87 -24.09
C SER A 18 -13.38 -28.04 -23.45
N ASN A 19 -12.34 -27.38 -23.98
CA ASN A 19 -10.98 -27.44 -23.45
C ASN A 19 -10.66 -26.31 -22.46
N LEU A 20 -11.57 -25.35 -22.23
CA LEU A 20 -11.34 -24.28 -21.25
C LEU A 20 -11.15 -24.82 -19.84
N ASP A 21 -11.87 -25.87 -19.47
CA ASP A 21 -11.72 -26.52 -18.17
C ASP A 21 -10.33 -27.17 -17.99
N ASN A 22 -9.71 -27.60 -19.10
CA ASN A 22 -8.36 -28.17 -19.13
C ASN A 22 -7.25 -27.11 -19.18
N LEU A 23 -7.57 -25.84 -19.47
CA LEU A 23 -6.59 -24.76 -19.66
C LEU A 23 -5.78 -24.49 -18.38
N PHE A 24 -6.39 -24.73 -17.22
CA PHE A 24 -5.81 -24.50 -15.91
C PHE A 24 -5.14 -25.75 -15.29
N ASP A 25 -4.99 -26.84 -16.05
CA ASP A 25 -4.12 -27.94 -15.65
C ASP A 25 -2.65 -27.60 -15.96
N ILE A 26 -1.93 -27.21 -14.92
CA ILE A 26 -0.51 -26.82 -14.96
C ILE A 26 0.40 -28.05 -14.71
N VAL A 27 -0.20 -29.20 -14.40
CA VAL A 27 0.53 -30.38 -13.95
C VAL A 27 1.14 -31.14 -15.14
N HIS A 28 2.29 -31.77 -14.91
CA HIS A 28 3.00 -32.55 -15.93
C HIS A 28 2.13 -33.70 -16.47
N ALA A 29 2.31 -34.06 -17.74
CA ALA A 29 1.56 -35.15 -18.40
C ALA A 29 1.66 -36.47 -17.60
N ASP A 30 2.88 -36.79 -17.15
CA ASP A 30 3.18 -38.01 -16.39
C ASP A 30 3.04 -37.85 -14.87
N ALA A 31 2.45 -36.75 -14.37
CA ALA A 31 2.43 -36.49 -12.94
C ALA A 31 1.74 -37.59 -12.12
N LEU A 32 0.70 -38.23 -12.68
CA LEU A 32 0.03 -39.37 -12.04
C LEU A 32 0.95 -40.59 -11.87
N GLN A 33 2.00 -40.71 -12.68
CA GLN A 33 3.00 -41.79 -12.57
C GLN A 33 4.16 -41.41 -11.65
N LEU A 34 4.42 -40.10 -11.50
CA LEU A 34 5.50 -39.57 -10.66
C LEU A 34 5.08 -39.37 -9.20
N MET A 35 3.78 -39.20 -8.94
CA MET A 35 3.22 -39.05 -7.60
C MET A 35 3.24 -40.38 -6.86
N ASN A 36 3.83 -40.39 -5.67
CA ASN A 36 3.86 -41.55 -4.77
C ASN A 36 2.83 -41.46 -3.64
N ILE A 37 2.20 -40.30 -3.44
CA ILE A 37 1.26 -40.02 -2.36
C ILE A 37 -0.16 -40.15 -2.91
N GLU A 38 -0.96 -41.02 -2.29
CA GLU A 38 -2.34 -41.30 -2.73
C GLU A 38 -3.25 -40.08 -2.57
N GLU A 39 -3.08 -39.30 -1.51
CA GLU A 39 -3.85 -38.08 -1.26
C GLU A 39 -3.59 -37.02 -2.34
N ASP A 40 -2.35 -36.87 -2.79
CA ASP A 40 -1.97 -35.94 -3.85
C ASP A 40 -2.52 -36.41 -5.21
N TRP A 41 -2.54 -37.72 -5.43
CA TRP A 41 -3.13 -38.34 -6.61
C TRP A 41 -4.65 -38.07 -6.68
N MET A 42 -5.35 -38.35 -5.58
CA MET A 42 -6.78 -38.06 -5.43
C MET A 42 -7.08 -36.56 -5.58
N PHE A 43 -6.27 -35.69 -4.97
CA PHE A 43 -6.43 -34.25 -5.07
C PHE A 43 -6.27 -33.76 -6.50
N LEU A 44 -5.24 -34.23 -7.22
CA LEU A 44 -5.03 -33.90 -8.62
C LEU A 44 -6.20 -34.36 -9.50
N GLN A 45 -6.72 -35.55 -9.24
CA GLN A 45 -7.88 -36.06 -9.97
C GLN A 45 -9.13 -35.21 -9.71
N SER A 46 -9.40 -34.82 -8.45
CA SER A 46 -10.49 -33.90 -8.12
C SER A 46 -10.30 -32.51 -8.75
N GLN A 47 -9.07 -32.01 -8.92
CA GLN A 47 -8.83 -30.74 -9.62
C GLN A 47 -9.09 -30.83 -11.14
N ARG A 48 -9.02 -32.04 -11.71
CA ARG A 48 -9.33 -32.34 -13.13
C ARG A 48 -10.79 -32.68 -13.38
N GLU A 49 -11.59 -32.96 -12.34
CA GLU A 49 -13.01 -33.19 -12.48
C GLU A 49 -13.76 -31.91 -12.88
N PRO A 50 -14.74 -32.00 -13.81
CA PRO A 50 -15.57 -30.86 -14.16
C PRO A 50 -16.30 -30.36 -12.91
N SER A 51 -16.27 -29.04 -12.69
CA SER A 51 -16.74 -28.33 -11.47
C SER A 51 -15.73 -28.19 -10.32
N ARG A 52 -14.49 -28.71 -10.47
CA ARG A 52 -13.36 -28.55 -9.53
C ARG A 52 -13.79 -28.51 -8.04
N PRO A 53 -14.13 -29.65 -7.44
CA PRO A 53 -14.61 -29.70 -6.06
C PRO A 53 -13.55 -29.17 -5.09
N GLY A 54 -13.85 -28.03 -4.47
CA GLY A 54 -13.03 -27.43 -3.41
C GLY A 54 -11.99 -26.41 -3.90
N HIS A 55 -11.85 -25.34 -3.11
CA HIS A 55 -10.81 -24.32 -3.28
C HIS A 55 -9.86 -24.33 -2.07
N LEU A 56 -8.55 -24.22 -2.31
CA LEU A 56 -7.56 -24.04 -1.25
C LEU A 56 -7.68 -22.62 -0.67
N GLY A 57 -8.67 -22.42 0.20
CA GLY A 57 -8.77 -21.21 1.01
C GLY A 57 -7.79 -21.31 2.17
N GLY A 58 -6.68 -20.56 2.13
CA GLY A 58 -5.79 -20.46 3.28
C GLY A 58 -6.53 -19.85 4.49
N VAL A 59 -6.33 -20.43 5.68
CA VAL A 59 -6.84 -19.84 6.93
C VAL A 59 -6.22 -18.45 7.11
N ASP A 60 -7.03 -17.40 7.24
CA ASP A 60 -6.55 -16.02 7.42
C ASP A 60 -5.94 -15.83 8.82
N LYS A 61 -4.66 -16.21 8.94
CA LYS A 61 -3.86 -16.04 10.16
C LYS A 61 -3.80 -14.57 10.60
N LYS A 62 -3.84 -13.60 9.67
CA LYS A 62 -3.77 -12.18 10.01
C LYS A 62 -5.02 -11.71 10.74
N LEU A 63 -6.19 -12.20 10.35
CA LEU A 63 -7.45 -11.91 11.03
C LEU A 63 -7.47 -12.54 12.44
N THR A 64 -7.06 -13.81 12.55
CA THR A 64 -6.97 -14.51 13.84
C THR A 64 -6.04 -13.78 14.83
N ASP A 65 -4.85 -13.36 14.37
CA ASP A 65 -3.91 -12.60 15.20
C ASP A 65 -4.47 -11.23 15.62
N LYS A 66 -5.22 -10.57 14.73
CA LYS A 66 -5.86 -9.28 15.01
C LYS A 66 -6.94 -9.42 16.08
N GLU A 67 -7.74 -10.48 16.01
CA GLU A 67 -8.76 -10.79 16.99
C GLU A 67 -8.15 -11.16 18.35
N GLY A 68 -7.08 -11.97 18.37
CA GLY A 68 -6.33 -12.30 19.58
C GLY A 68 -5.77 -11.06 20.29
N ARG A 69 -5.18 -10.12 19.55
CA ARG A 69 -4.71 -8.83 20.10
C ARG A 69 -5.84 -7.98 20.66
N ALA A 70 -7.02 -7.98 20.03
CA ALA A 70 -8.17 -7.23 20.51
C ALA A 70 -8.69 -7.78 21.84
N ARG A 71 -8.83 -9.11 21.95
CA ARG A 71 -9.23 -9.79 23.20
C ARG A 71 -8.27 -9.48 24.35
N LEU A 72 -6.95 -9.50 24.08
CA LEU A 72 -5.94 -9.19 25.08
C LEU A 72 -6.06 -7.75 25.63
N ARG A 73 -6.40 -6.77 24.77
CA ARG A 73 -6.62 -5.37 25.19
C ARG A 73 -7.81 -5.23 26.13
N VAL A 74 -8.91 -5.92 25.83
CA VAL A 74 -10.13 -5.91 26.67
C VAL A 74 -9.82 -6.49 28.05
N VAL A 75 -9.12 -7.63 28.12
CA VAL A 75 -8.74 -8.24 29.40
C VAL A 75 -7.81 -7.33 30.20
N LYS A 76 -6.81 -6.70 29.55
CA LYS A 76 -5.90 -5.77 30.22
C LYS A 76 -6.63 -4.55 30.80
N GLU A 77 -7.61 -4.02 30.07
CA GLU A 77 -8.44 -2.91 30.53
C GLU A 77 -9.33 -3.32 31.70
N GLN A 78 -9.94 -4.50 31.66
CA GLN A 78 -10.72 -5.06 32.76
C GLN A 78 -9.87 -5.19 34.04
N ASN A 79 -8.66 -5.73 33.91
CA ASN A 79 -7.72 -5.87 35.02
C ASN A 79 -7.27 -4.51 35.59
N ARG A 80 -7.09 -3.49 34.73
CA ARG A 80 -6.79 -2.12 35.15
C ARG A 80 -7.95 -1.52 35.95
N ARG A 81 -9.19 -1.71 35.48
CA ARG A 81 -10.41 -1.26 36.17
C ARG A 81 -10.57 -1.94 37.52
N ILE A 82 -10.39 -3.26 37.58
CA ILE A 82 -10.45 -4.02 38.84
C ILE A 82 -9.41 -3.48 39.82
N LYS A 83 -8.15 -3.31 39.38
CA LYS A 83 -7.06 -2.76 40.21
C LYS A 83 -7.41 -1.39 40.80
N TYR A 84 -7.97 -0.50 39.98
CA TYR A 84 -8.38 0.84 40.42
C TYR A 84 -9.50 0.76 41.46
N VAL A 85 -10.57 0.00 41.19
CA VAL A 85 -11.70 -0.18 42.11
C VAL A 85 -11.27 -0.81 43.43
N SER A 86 -10.35 -1.78 43.40
CA SER A 86 -9.80 -2.39 44.62
C SER A 86 -8.97 -1.40 45.46
N ALA A 87 -8.20 -0.53 44.82
CA ALA A 87 -7.43 0.51 45.52
C ALA A 87 -8.34 1.59 46.13
N SER A 88 -9.40 1.99 45.42
CA SER A 88 -10.38 2.96 45.93
C SER A 88 -11.18 2.42 47.12
N LYS A 89 -11.45 1.11 47.16
CA LYS A 89 -12.12 0.47 48.31
C LYS A 89 -11.23 0.39 49.56
N SER A 90 -9.90 0.44 49.39
CA SER A 90 -8.92 0.44 50.48
C SER A 90 -8.68 1.82 51.10
N LEU A 91 -9.04 2.91 50.43
CA LEU A 91 -8.82 4.29 50.91
C LEU A 91 -10.05 4.92 51.61
N ALA A 92 -11.19 4.22 51.62
CA ALA A 92 -12.43 4.71 52.22
C ALA A 92 -12.50 4.56 53.76
N SER A 93 -11.37 4.39 54.47
CA SER A 93 -11.33 4.19 55.92
C SER A 93 -10.45 5.17 56.71
N TYR A 94 -10.06 6.33 56.16
CA TYR A 94 -9.40 7.36 56.97
C TYR A 94 -9.85 8.78 56.60
N GLU A 95 -10.07 9.57 57.64
CA GLU A 95 -10.60 10.94 57.64
C GLU A 95 -9.66 11.96 56.95
N PRO A 96 -10.19 13.09 56.40
CA PRO A 96 -9.38 14.09 55.72
C PRO A 96 -8.70 15.06 56.70
N LEU A 97 -7.38 15.23 56.59
CA LEU A 97 -6.63 16.34 57.18
C LEU A 97 -5.89 17.10 56.07
N GLN A 98 -6.06 18.43 56.07
CA GLN A 98 -5.43 19.39 55.17
C GLN A 98 -4.00 19.78 55.64
N GLU A 99 -3.33 20.58 54.79
CA GLU A 99 -2.21 21.51 55.06
C GLU A 99 -0.80 20.85 54.99
N ASP A 100 0.25 21.30 54.27
CA ASP A 100 0.58 22.58 53.61
C ASP A 100 1.71 22.48 52.55
N SER A 101 1.87 23.56 51.79
CA SER A 101 2.88 23.86 50.75
C SER A 101 4.34 23.90 51.24
N SER A 102 5.29 23.59 50.36
CA SER A 102 6.61 24.26 50.30
C SER A 102 7.38 23.93 49.00
N SER A 103 7.68 24.97 48.22
CA SER A 103 8.57 24.96 47.04
C SER A 103 10.05 24.99 47.42
N ASN A 104 10.91 24.44 46.55
CA ASN A 104 12.29 24.84 46.18
C ASN A 104 13.01 23.60 45.63
N SER A 105 13.98 23.63 44.72
CA SER A 105 14.60 24.59 43.80
C SER A 105 15.62 23.73 43.04
N SER A 106 15.83 23.94 41.73
CA SER A 106 17.03 23.38 41.09
C SER A 106 17.56 24.33 40.04
N GLU A 107 18.66 25.00 40.39
CA GLU A 107 19.58 25.69 39.49
C GLU A 107 20.29 24.68 38.58
N ASN A 108 20.52 25.08 37.34
CA ASN A 108 21.76 24.80 36.60
C ASN A 108 21.84 25.82 35.46
N ILE A 109 22.73 26.81 35.62
CA ILE A 109 23.26 27.65 34.54
C ILE A 109 24.64 27.11 34.22
N ASP A 110 24.92 26.84 32.95
CA ASP A 110 26.24 27.09 32.38
C ASP A 110 26.15 27.24 30.86
N SER A 111 26.29 28.48 30.39
CA SER A 111 26.88 28.77 29.09
C SER A 111 27.33 30.23 29.11
N GLU A 112 28.64 30.38 29.31
CA GLU A 112 29.40 31.62 29.24
C GLU A 112 29.14 32.42 27.95
N ASP A 113 29.08 33.72 28.18
CA ASP A 113 28.77 34.84 27.31
C ASP A 113 30.01 35.31 26.54
N PHE A 114 29.80 36.09 25.47
CA PHE A 114 30.49 37.35 25.16
C PHE A 114 30.16 37.81 23.71
N PRO A 115 30.12 39.13 23.44
CA PRO A 115 28.84 39.75 23.11
C PRO A 115 28.90 40.75 21.92
N THR A 116 27.74 41.38 21.68
CA THR A 116 27.59 42.77 21.21
C THR A 116 27.61 43.03 19.69
N LEU A 117 26.41 43.18 19.10
CA LEU A 117 25.81 44.52 18.94
C LEU A 117 24.31 44.39 18.65
N ILE A 118 23.52 44.89 19.60
CA ILE A 118 22.09 45.14 19.43
C ILE A 118 21.98 46.46 18.66
N GLU A 119 21.43 46.41 17.45
CA GLU A 119 20.60 47.51 16.97
C GLU A 119 19.16 46.99 16.94
N SER A 120 18.41 47.42 17.95
CA SER A 120 17.01 47.09 18.15
C SER A 120 16.16 47.74 17.06
N SER A 121 15.60 46.92 16.15
CA SER A 121 14.41 47.30 15.39
C SER A 121 13.19 46.53 15.91
N GLU A 122 12.15 47.29 16.18
CA GLU A 122 10.86 46.96 16.81
C GLU A 122 10.19 45.65 16.36
N PRO A 123 9.31 45.06 17.21
CA PRO A 123 8.52 43.87 16.86
C PRO A 123 7.39 44.26 15.90
N GLY A 124 7.75 44.45 14.64
CA GLY A 124 6.79 44.55 13.55
C GLY A 124 6.14 43.20 13.33
N THR A 125 4.85 43.10 13.68
CA THR A 125 3.90 42.05 13.26
C THR A 125 4.46 41.11 12.18
N SER A 126 4.80 39.88 12.57
CA SER A 126 5.13 38.85 11.60
C SER A 126 3.87 38.61 10.77
N LYS A 127 3.79 39.31 9.64
CA LYS A 127 2.82 39.00 8.58
C LYS A 127 2.97 37.51 8.34
N SER A 128 1.94 36.73 8.64
CA SER A 128 1.90 35.34 8.22
C SER A 128 1.81 35.39 6.70
N ILE A 129 2.98 35.44 6.04
CA ILE A 129 3.08 35.35 4.60
C ILE A 129 2.54 33.95 4.29
N MET A 130 1.32 33.89 3.76
CA MET A 130 0.75 32.69 3.16
C MET A 130 1.69 32.29 2.03
N ARG A 131 2.63 31.38 2.34
CA ARG A 131 3.58 30.87 1.35
C ARG A 131 2.78 30.18 0.26
N LYS A 132 3.03 30.56 -1.00
CA LYS A 132 2.25 30.07 -2.14
C LYS A 132 2.70 28.66 -2.52
N ASP A 133 1.73 27.80 -2.83
CA ASP A 133 2.00 26.48 -3.40
C ASP A 133 2.39 26.62 -4.88
N PHE A 134 3.69 26.50 -5.17
CA PHE A 134 4.21 26.51 -6.55
C PHE A 134 4.09 25.13 -7.23
N ILE A 135 3.88 24.07 -6.45
CA ILE A 135 3.96 22.69 -6.93
C ILE A 135 2.65 22.26 -7.60
N THR A 136 2.62 22.32 -8.93
CA THR A 136 1.48 21.85 -9.75
C THR A 136 1.59 20.35 -10.08
N PRO A 137 0.48 19.66 -10.39
CA PRO A 137 0.52 18.27 -10.86
C PRO A 137 1.40 18.07 -12.10
N LYS A 138 1.42 19.05 -13.00
CA LYS A 138 2.25 19.04 -14.21
C LYS A 138 3.75 19.09 -13.88
N LEU A 139 4.12 19.93 -12.91
CA LEU A 139 5.49 19.98 -12.40
C LEU A 139 5.88 18.65 -11.75
N VAL A 140 5.04 18.09 -10.88
CA VAL A 140 5.28 16.77 -10.26
C VAL A 140 5.50 15.68 -11.30
N ALA A 141 4.68 15.65 -12.36
CA ALA A 141 4.85 14.70 -13.46
C ALA A 141 6.17 14.87 -14.21
N ALA A 142 6.64 16.12 -14.40
CA ALA A 142 7.94 16.38 -15.00
C ALA A 142 9.09 15.90 -14.09
N LEU A 143 9.03 16.21 -12.79
CA LEU A 143 10.02 15.74 -11.81
C LEU A 143 10.09 14.21 -11.73
N ASP A 144 8.95 13.53 -11.82
CA ASP A 144 8.86 12.07 -11.82
C ASP A 144 9.43 11.45 -13.09
N ARG A 145 9.12 12.01 -14.27
CA ARG A 145 9.66 11.54 -15.55
C ARG A 145 11.18 11.69 -15.63
N CYS A 146 11.70 12.78 -15.10
CA CYS A 146 13.15 13.04 -15.03
C CYS A 146 13.83 12.29 -13.87
N GLN A 147 13.09 11.47 -13.10
CA GLN A 147 13.61 10.71 -11.95
C GLN A 147 14.36 11.56 -10.92
N LEU A 148 13.97 12.81 -10.76
CA LEU A 148 14.68 13.76 -9.91
C LEU A 148 14.53 13.40 -8.43
N SER A 149 15.65 13.40 -7.71
CA SER A 149 15.64 13.28 -6.26
C SER A 149 15.02 14.51 -5.61
N MET A 150 14.67 14.43 -4.33
CA MET A 150 14.15 15.59 -3.60
C MET A 150 15.15 16.75 -3.56
N ARG A 151 16.45 16.46 -3.51
CA ARG A 151 17.52 17.47 -3.49
C ARG A 151 17.62 18.17 -4.85
N ASP A 152 17.68 17.39 -5.93
CA ASP A 152 17.78 17.94 -7.28
C ASP A 152 16.53 18.73 -7.65
N SER A 153 15.36 18.29 -7.18
CA SER A 153 14.10 19.01 -7.36
C SER A 153 14.16 20.39 -6.70
N VAL A 154 14.63 20.48 -5.45
CA VAL A 154 14.77 21.77 -4.75
C VAL A 154 15.79 22.66 -5.45
N PHE A 155 16.95 22.11 -5.81
CA PHE A 155 18.03 22.85 -6.47
C PHE A 155 17.59 23.44 -7.83
N ILE A 156 16.89 22.66 -8.65
CA ILE A 156 16.35 23.13 -9.93
C ILE A 156 15.29 24.21 -9.71
N LEU A 157 14.43 24.05 -8.70
CA LEU A 157 13.40 25.04 -8.40
C LEU A 157 14.00 26.37 -7.93
N GLU A 158 14.99 26.32 -7.04
CA GLU A 158 15.75 27.48 -6.57
C GLU A 158 16.43 28.20 -7.74
N ALA A 159 17.21 27.46 -8.54
CA ALA A 159 17.90 28.01 -9.72
C ALA A 159 16.95 28.54 -10.81
N THR A 160 15.68 28.14 -10.82
CA THR A 160 14.67 28.66 -11.75
C THR A 160 13.99 29.91 -11.20
N ILE A 161 13.87 30.03 -9.88
CA ILE A 161 13.17 31.14 -9.21
C ILE A 161 14.05 32.39 -9.14
N ASP A 162 15.36 32.20 -8.92
CA ASP A 162 16.36 33.27 -8.95
C ASP A 162 16.30 34.15 -10.22
N PRO A 163 16.35 33.60 -11.46
CA PRO A 163 16.24 34.40 -12.68
C PRO A 163 14.83 34.94 -12.96
N LEU A 164 13.79 34.38 -12.33
CA LEU A 164 12.41 34.89 -12.44
C LEU A 164 12.17 36.11 -11.54
N GLY A 165 13.16 36.54 -10.75
CA GLY A 165 13.07 37.72 -9.88
C GLY A 165 12.04 37.56 -8.76
N CYS A 166 11.67 36.33 -8.42
CA CYS A 166 10.73 36.05 -7.34
C CYS A 166 11.51 35.75 -6.05
N ASN A 167 11.00 36.20 -4.89
CA ASN A 167 11.62 35.87 -3.61
C ASN A 167 11.45 34.38 -3.27
N ILE A 168 12.55 33.72 -2.90
CA ILE A 168 12.56 32.32 -2.48
C ILE A 168 11.67 32.10 -1.25
N ASP A 169 11.64 33.09 -0.34
CA ASP A 169 10.86 33.04 0.91
C ASP A 169 9.34 33.10 0.71
N GLU A 170 8.88 33.52 -0.46
CA GLU A 170 7.45 33.58 -0.80
C GLU A 170 6.88 32.19 -1.14
N PHE A 171 7.73 31.21 -1.43
CA PHE A 171 7.32 29.88 -1.90
C PHE A 171 7.66 28.77 -0.90
N LEU A 172 6.90 27.67 -1.00
CA LEU A 172 7.14 26.46 -0.21
C LEU A 172 8.22 25.56 -0.83
N ILE A 173 9.44 26.08 -1.06
CA ILE A 173 10.56 25.35 -1.70
C ILE A 173 11.40 24.55 -0.67
N SER A 174 10.87 24.29 0.52
CA SER A 174 11.60 23.44 1.47
C SER A 174 11.58 21.97 1.02
N LYS A 175 12.65 21.22 1.30
CA LYS A 175 12.73 19.78 1.00
C LYS A 175 11.51 19.00 1.51
N SER A 176 11.05 19.29 2.73
CA SER A 176 9.89 18.64 3.34
C SER A 176 8.58 19.05 2.66
N SER A 177 8.41 20.33 2.30
CA SER A 177 7.25 20.82 1.55
C SER A 177 7.13 20.13 0.20
N VAL A 178 8.21 20.11 -0.60
CA VAL A 178 8.23 19.46 -1.91
C VAL A 178 7.93 17.97 -1.77
N GLN A 179 8.47 17.30 -0.73
CA GLN A 179 8.22 15.87 -0.52
C GLN A 179 6.74 15.59 -0.20
N ARG A 180 6.17 16.39 0.71
CA ARG A 180 4.77 16.27 1.12
C ARG A 180 3.84 16.46 -0.07
N ILE A 181 4.00 17.56 -0.81
CA ILE A 181 3.13 17.89 -1.96
C ILE A 181 3.31 16.86 -3.07
N ARG A 182 4.54 16.43 -3.36
CA ARG A 182 4.80 15.37 -4.37
C ARG A 182 4.13 14.05 -4.00
N THR A 183 4.13 13.69 -2.71
CA THR A 183 3.46 12.47 -2.22
C THR A 183 1.95 12.59 -2.33
N GLU A 184 1.38 13.73 -1.94
CA GLU A 184 -0.04 14.02 -2.05
C GLU A 184 -0.52 13.96 -3.50
N LYS A 185 0.18 14.60 -4.43
CA LYS A 185 -0.16 14.58 -5.86
C LYS A 185 -0.02 13.20 -6.51
N ARG A 186 0.95 12.39 -6.06
CA ARG A 186 1.04 10.99 -6.50
C ARG A 186 -0.12 10.15 -5.97
N LYS A 187 -0.54 10.38 -4.74
CA LYS A 187 -1.69 9.70 -4.14
C LYS A 187 -2.98 10.06 -4.88
N GLU A 188 -3.22 11.35 -5.10
CA GLU A 188 -4.36 11.86 -5.88
C GLU A 188 -4.39 11.22 -7.28
N ARG A 189 -3.24 11.17 -7.96
CA ARG A 189 -3.14 10.52 -9.28
C ARG A 189 -3.46 9.03 -9.23
N ALA A 190 -2.99 8.31 -8.22
CA ALA A 190 -3.28 6.89 -8.07
C ALA A 190 -4.77 6.62 -7.77
N GLU A 191 -5.41 7.48 -6.97
CA GLU A 191 -6.84 7.43 -6.71
C GLU A 191 -7.65 7.69 -7.99
N ASN A 192 -7.27 8.70 -8.79
CA ASN A 192 -7.91 8.97 -10.08
C ASN A 192 -7.78 7.78 -11.03
N ILE A 193 -6.58 7.19 -11.18
CA ILE A 193 -6.37 5.99 -12.00
C ILE A 193 -7.24 4.82 -11.52
N LYS A 194 -7.35 4.65 -10.20
CA LYS A 194 -8.18 3.59 -9.62
C LYS A 194 -9.67 3.81 -9.92
N ILE A 195 -10.15 5.05 -9.86
CA ILE A 195 -11.54 5.41 -10.17
C ILE A 195 -11.79 5.21 -11.66
N ASP A 196 -10.89 5.69 -12.53
CA ASP A 196 -10.99 5.52 -13.99
C ASP A 196 -11.07 4.03 -14.35
N PHE A 197 -10.24 3.19 -13.74
CA PHE A 197 -10.26 1.74 -13.92
C PHE A 197 -11.56 1.07 -13.44
N GLN A 198 -12.21 1.59 -12.39
CA GLN A 198 -13.48 1.06 -11.90
C GLN A 198 -14.69 1.51 -12.73
N ASN A 199 -14.59 2.69 -13.35
CA ASN A 199 -15.64 3.25 -14.21
C ASN A 199 -15.63 2.62 -15.60
N GLU A 200 -14.46 2.20 -16.09
CA GLU A 200 -14.38 1.29 -17.23
C GLU A 200 -14.94 -0.07 -16.80
N VAL A 201 -16.17 -0.39 -17.21
CA VAL A 201 -16.78 -1.70 -17.00
C VAL A 201 -15.96 -2.75 -17.76
N LEU A 202 -14.92 -3.26 -17.11
CA LEU A 202 -14.14 -4.37 -17.61
C LEU A 202 -14.90 -5.65 -17.30
N ASP A 203 -15.67 -6.12 -18.28
CA ASP A 203 -16.31 -7.45 -18.27
C ASP A 203 -15.26 -8.58 -18.23
N VAL A 204 -13.99 -8.25 -18.54
CA VAL A 204 -12.83 -9.15 -18.48
C VAL A 204 -11.59 -8.37 -18.03
N VAL A 205 -10.92 -8.84 -16.98
CA VAL A 205 -9.65 -8.27 -16.52
C VAL A 205 -8.51 -9.18 -16.98
N THR A 206 -7.65 -8.67 -17.86
CA THR A 206 -6.45 -9.41 -18.30
C THR A 206 -5.37 -9.29 -17.23
N LEU A 207 -5.16 -10.36 -16.46
CA LEU A 207 -4.15 -10.42 -15.41
C LEU A 207 -2.84 -10.97 -16.00
N HIS A 208 -1.96 -10.08 -16.46
CA HIS A 208 -0.63 -10.48 -16.92
C HIS A 208 0.31 -10.69 -15.72
N TRP A 209 0.59 -11.95 -15.40
CA TRP A 209 1.76 -12.31 -14.58
C TRP A 209 2.90 -12.67 -15.52
N ASP A 210 4.11 -12.25 -15.16
CA ASP A 210 5.36 -12.54 -15.88
C ASP A 210 5.38 -14.00 -16.37
N GLY A 211 5.23 -14.17 -17.68
CA GLY A 211 4.92 -15.45 -18.30
C GLY A 211 6.13 -16.37 -18.30
N LYS A 212 6.08 -17.46 -17.53
CA LYS A 212 7.01 -18.57 -17.74
C LYS A 212 6.53 -19.42 -18.92
N LEU A 213 7.44 -19.75 -19.84
CA LEU A 213 7.18 -20.73 -20.90
C LEU A 213 6.92 -22.10 -20.27
N LEU A 214 5.69 -22.62 -20.42
CA LEU A 214 5.28 -23.92 -19.89
C LEU A 214 5.37 -24.99 -20.99
N PRO A 215 5.60 -26.27 -20.64
CA PRO A 215 5.44 -27.37 -21.57
C PRO A 215 4.01 -27.39 -22.14
N ALA A 216 3.88 -27.57 -23.46
CA ALA A 216 2.56 -27.57 -24.09
C ALA A 216 1.78 -28.84 -23.72
N LEU A 217 0.45 -28.75 -23.60
CA LEU A 217 -0.42 -29.93 -23.39
C LEU A 217 -0.45 -30.85 -24.63
N SER A 218 -0.05 -30.34 -25.79
CA SER A 218 -0.01 -31.09 -27.04
C SER A 218 1.39 -31.64 -27.31
N ALA A 219 1.49 -32.95 -27.58
CA ALA A 219 2.75 -33.61 -27.98
C ALA A 219 3.41 -33.03 -29.25
N ARG A 220 2.74 -32.15 -30.00
CA ARG A 220 3.30 -31.51 -31.21
C ARG A 220 4.05 -30.21 -30.92
N LYS A 221 3.96 -29.63 -29.72
CA LYS A 221 4.63 -28.38 -29.35
C LYS A 221 5.46 -28.62 -28.09
N SER A 222 6.66 -28.03 -28.03
CA SER A 222 7.58 -28.23 -26.90
C SER A 222 7.33 -27.27 -25.73
N LYS A 223 6.99 -26.00 -26.03
CA LYS A 223 6.68 -24.96 -25.02
C LYS A 223 5.64 -23.98 -25.55
N GLU A 224 4.80 -23.44 -24.67
CA GLU A 224 3.84 -22.37 -24.98
C GLU A 224 3.75 -21.36 -23.82
N GLU A 225 3.53 -20.10 -24.15
CA GLU A 225 3.23 -19.05 -23.16
C GLU A 225 1.72 -19.08 -22.87
N ARG A 226 1.36 -19.24 -21.59
CA ARG A 226 -0.04 -19.26 -21.16
C ARG A 226 -0.35 -17.96 -20.43
N LEU A 227 -1.26 -17.16 -20.99
CA LEU A 227 -1.78 -15.97 -20.35
C LEU A 227 -2.98 -16.34 -19.48
N HIS A 228 -2.95 -15.97 -18.21
CA HIS A 228 -4.11 -16.12 -17.34
C HIS A 228 -5.09 -14.97 -17.59
N ILE A 229 -6.30 -15.31 -18.02
CA ILE A 229 -7.41 -14.36 -18.17
C ILE A 229 -8.37 -14.64 -17.02
N VAL A 230 -8.68 -13.61 -16.23
CA VAL A 230 -9.72 -13.70 -15.19
C VAL A 230 -10.98 -13.10 -15.78
N ILE A 231 -11.98 -13.96 -15.97
CA ILE A 231 -13.34 -13.60 -16.37
C ILE A 231 -14.16 -13.46 -15.09
#